data_AF-A0A820HV08-F1
#
_entry.id   AF-A0A820HV08-F1
#
_cell.length_a   1.000
_cell.length_b   1.000
_cell.length_c   1.000
_cell.angle_alpha   90.00
_cell.angle_beta   90.00
_cell.angle_gamma   90.00
#
_symmetry.space_group_name_H-M   'P 1'
#
loop_
_entity.id
_entity.type
_entity.pdbx_description
1 polymer ?
#
loop_
_entity_poly.entity_id
_entity_poly.type
_entity_poly.pdbx_seq_one_letter_code
_entity_poly.pdbx_strand_id
1 'polypeptide(L)'
;MGTRSVGKTTVGYRYWKNNDTAVILLFDRQGTIAGIQMAFPRLLAKDKFYSYDTQKLFNRETINNVDMYTITAYFIEPAKICTVGRTLSRLEHEGTGTGLFFQNGTNPLQDSIEVPFWENDIGRTKWTRGACFKTMGNHYWYDNHLDKNCSEFLPGFALYNKGQLSAFGWSIVGKFDFSPRIEFPPKTAILSFLNPVPKCMFQQYDDAGGFSTMHIYFNTDP
;
A
#
# COMPACT_ATOMS: atom_id res chain seq x y z
N MET A 1 -2.63 17.40 -17.89
CA MET A 1 -3.51 16.33 -18.39
C MET A 1 -3.25 15.07 -17.59
N GLY A 2 -4.27 14.30 -17.22
CA GLY A 2 -4.11 12.98 -16.58
C GLY A 2 -4.43 11.88 -17.58
N THR A 3 -3.75 10.74 -17.46
CA THR A 3 -3.89 9.60 -18.38
C THR A 3 -4.85 8.56 -17.80
N ARG A 4 -5.68 7.94 -18.64
CA ARG A 4 -6.58 6.84 -18.25
C ARG A 4 -6.10 5.51 -18.82
N SER A 5 -6.08 4.45 -18.02
CA SER A 5 -5.78 3.08 -18.48
C SER A 5 -6.46 2.03 -17.59
N VAL A 6 -6.45 0.76 -18.02
CA VAL A 6 -6.92 -0.38 -17.22
C VAL A 6 -5.72 -1.30 -16.98
N GLY A 7 -5.62 -1.86 -15.78
CA GLY A 7 -4.57 -2.82 -15.45
C GLY A 7 -4.84 -4.22 -15.94
N LYS A 8 -3.77 -4.98 -16.19
CA LYS A 8 -3.87 -6.40 -16.52
C LYS A 8 -4.25 -7.23 -15.30
N THR A 9 -3.75 -6.87 -14.12
CA THR A 9 -3.97 -7.59 -12.86
C THR A 9 -4.69 -6.74 -11.81
N THR A 10 -5.03 -5.50 -12.16
CA THR A 10 -5.69 -4.52 -11.27
C THR A 10 -7.12 -4.30 -11.74
N VAL A 11 -8.07 -4.17 -10.82
CA VAL A 11 -9.45 -3.76 -11.15
C VAL A 11 -9.63 -2.25 -11.00
N GLY A 12 -10.47 -1.67 -11.84
CA GLY A 12 -10.73 -0.22 -11.88
C GLY A 12 -9.94 0.54 -12.94
N TYR A 13 -10.37 1.77 -13.17
CA TYR A 13 -9.80 2.67 -14.17
C TYR A 13 -8.73 3.55 -13.52
N ARG A 14 -7.49 3.43 -14.00
CA ARG A 14 -6.35 4.22 -13.51
C ARG A 14 -6.47 5.67 -13.94
N TYR A 15 -6.07 6.57 -13.05
CA TYR A 15 -5.83 7.97 -13.34
C TYR A 15 -4.66 8.48 -12.51
N TRP A 16 -3.69 9.12 -13.14
CA TRP A 16 -2.56 9.74 -12.46
C TRP A 16 -2.29 11.14 -13.01
N LYS A 17 -1.87 12.03 -12.12
CA LYS A 17 -1.69 13.45 -12.40
C LYS A 17 -0.22 13.75 -12.69
N ASN A 18 0.04 14.58 -13.71
CA ASN A 18 1.38 15.07 -14.05
C ASN A 18 2.41 13.96 -14.29
N ASN A 19 1.96 12.81 -14.81
CA ASN A 19 2.78 11.62 -15.02
C ASN A 19 3.46 11.07 -13.74
N ASP A 20 2.98 11.44 -12.55
CA ASP A 20 3.48 10.90 -11.30
C ASP A 20 2.83 9.55 -11.00
N THR A 21 3.58 8.47 -11.24
CA THR A 21 3.12 7.10 -11.01
C THR A 21 3.23 6.66 -9.56
N ALA A 22 3.80 7.47 -8.66
CA ALA A 22 3.76 7.17 -7.23
C ALA A 22 2.33 7.20 -6.67
N VAL A 23 1.44 7.98 -7.32
CA VAL A 23 0.01 8.06 -6.99
C VAL A 23 -0.85 7.89 -8.23
N ILE A 24 -1.39 6.68 -8.38
CA ILE A 24 -2.39 6.32 -9.38
C ILE A 24 -3.70 6.06 -8.65
N LEU A 25 -4.70 6.89 -8.86
CA LEU A 25 -6.04 6.65 -8.34
C LEU A 25 -6.74 5.61 -9.22
N LEU A 26 -7.47 4.70 -8.59
CA LEU A 26 -8.32 3.73 -9.26
C LEU A 26 -9.78 4.17 -9.11
N PHE A 27 -10.51 4.20 -10.20
CA PHE A 27 -11.92 4.57 -10.23
C PHE A 27 -12.79 3.34 -10.54
N ASP A 28 -13.94 3.26 -9.90
CA ASP A 28 -14.97 2.29 -10.28
C ASP A 28 -15.66 2.67 -11.60
N ARG A 29 -16.53 1.78 -12.09
CA ARG A 29 -17.28 1.99 -13.33
C ARG A 29 -18.21 3.21 -13.33
N GLN A 30 -18.54 3.75 -12.15
CA GLN A 30 -19.38 4.95 -12.00
C GLN A 30 -18.53 6.22 -11.90
N GLY A 31 -17.19 6.11 -11.92
CA GLY A 31 -16.28 7.25 -11.84
C GLY A 31 -16.00 7.71 -10.42
N THR A 32 -16.27 6.88 -9.40
CA THR A 32 -15.93 7.17 -8.00
C THR A 32 -14.58 6.53 -7.64
N ILE A 33 -13.76 7.19 -6.82
CA ILE A 33 -12.48 6.62 -6.35
C ILE A 33 -12.76 5.29 -5.65
N ALA A 34 -12.08 4.22 -6.03
CA ALA A 34 -12.25 2.87 -5.51
C ALA A 34 -10.96 2.29 -4.94
N GLY A 35 -9.83 2.95 -5.16
CA GLY A 35 -8.54 2.53 -4.65
C GLY A 35 -7.41 3.45 -5.09
N ILE A 36 -6.20 3.05 -4.74
CA ILE A 36 -4.96 3.74 -5.07
C ILE A 36 -3.87 2.70 -5.33
N GLN A 37 -2.97 3.04 -6.24
CA GLN A 37 -1.84 2.24 -6.66
C GLN A 37 -0.60 3.11 -6.70
N MET A 38 0.51 2.58 -6.21
CA MET A 38 1.85 3.11 -6.49
C MET A 38 2.50 2.24 -7.55
N ALA A 39 3.18 2.87 -8.51
CA ALA A 39 3.95 2.19 -9.53
C ALA A 39 5.32 2.83 -9.71
N PHE A 40 6.36 2.00 -9.78
CA PHE A 40 7.73 2.42 -10.02
C PHE A 40 8.39 1.57 -11.10
N PRO A 41 9.29 2.15 -11.92
CA PRO A 41 9.97 1.41 -12.97
C PRO A 41 10.78 0.26 -12.40
N ARG A 42 10.63 -0.92 -13.00
CA ARG A 42 11.39 -2.11 -12.59
C ARG A 42 12.90 -1.91 -12.71
N LEU A 43 13.36 -1.07 -13.65
CA LEU A 43 14.77 -0.70 -13.77
C LEU A 43 15.34 0.03 -12.54
N LEU A 44 14.50 0.62 -11.70
CA LEU A 44 14.92 1.22 -10.42
C LEU A 44 14.95 0.19 -9.28
N ALA A 45 14.29 -0.96 -9.45
CA ALA A 45 14.26 -2.00 -8.45
C ALA A 45 15.64 -2.65 -8.35
N LYS A 46 16.16 -2.77 -7.12
CA LYS A 46 17.40 -3.50 -6.88
C LYS A 46 17.09 -4.97 -6.60
N ASP A 47 16.59 -5.68 -7.63
CA ASP A 47 16.10 -7.06 -7.53
C ASP A 47 17.11 -8.05 -6.93
N LYS A 48 18.42 -7.71 -6.98
CA LYS A 48 19.49 -8.45 -6.31
C LYS A 48 19.34 -8.54 -4.79
N PHE A 49 18.74 -7.53 -4.16
CA PHE A 49 18.66 -7.40 -2.70
C PHE A 49 17.24 -7.63 -2.17
N TYR A 50 16.21 -7.51 -3.02
CA TYR A 50 14.83 -7.78 -2.65
C TYR A 50 14.07 -8.26 -3.90
N SER A 51 13.51 -9.47 -3.85
CA SER A 51 12.83 -10.04 -5.01
C SER A 51 11.36 -9.64 -5.03
N TYR A 52 11.07 -8.51 -5.67
CA TYR A 52 9.71 -7.99 -5.86
C TYR A 52 8.76 -9.00 -6.53
N ASP A 53 9.28 -9.84 -7.42
CA ASP A 53 8.48 -10.85 -8.13
C ASP A 53 7.95 -11.98 -7.24
N THR A 54 8.65 -12.27 -6.14
CA THR A 54 8.23 -13.28 -5.17
C THR A 54 7.20 -12.74 -4.18
N GLN A 55 7.03 -11.43 -4.15
CA GLN A 55 6.16 -10.74 -3.21
C GLN A 55 4.79 -10.53 -3.81
N LYS A 56 3.79 -11.23 -3.25
CA LYS A 56 2.41 -11.23 -3.76
C LYS A 56 1.73 -9.85 -3.76
N LEU A 57 2.20 -8.90 -2.95
CA LEU A 57 1.70 -7.52 -2.95
C LEU A 57 2.13 -6.74 -4.20
N PHE A 58 3.20 -7.17 -4.88
CA PHE A 58 3.67 -6.53 -6.09
C PHE A 58 3.14 -7.27 -7.32
N ASN A 59 2.72 -6.48 -8.31
CA ASN A 59 2.32 -6.97 -9.62
C ASN A 59 3.13 -6.27 -10.71
N ARG A 60 3.45 -7.01 -11.78
CA ARG A 60 4.04 -6.43 -12.98
C ARG A 60 2.96 -5.88 -13.90
N GLU A 61 3.13 -4.63 -14.32
CA GLU A 61 2.21 -3.94 -15.21
C GLU A 61 3.01 -3.12 -16.22
N THR A 62 2.42 -2.88 -17.40
CA THR A 62 2.99 -1.94 -18.37
C THR A 62 2.19 -0.64 -18.32
N ILE A 63 2.84 0.45 -17.90
CA ILE A 63 2.23 1.78 -17.81
C ILE A 63 3.03 2.72 -18.70
N ASN A 64 2.38 3.34 -19.70
CA ASN A 64 3.03 4.19 -20.70
C ASN A 64 4.25 3.51 -21.38
N ASN A 65 4.11 2.24 -21.75
CA ASN A 65 5.17 1.41 -22.35
C ASN A 65 6.40 1.18 -21.45
N VAL A 66 6.29 1.41 -20.15
CA VAL A 66 7.33 1.10 -19.16
C VAL A 66 6.90 -0.10 -18.33
N ASP A 67 7.83 -1.05 -18.13
CA ASP A 67 7.66 -2.19 -17.22
C ASP A 67 7.77 -1.70 -15.77
N MET A 68 6.68 -1.80 -15.01
CA MET A 68 6.54 -1.27 -13.67
C MET A 68 6.24 -2.40 -12.67
N TYR A 69 6.79 -2.26 -11.47
CA TYR A 69 6.20 -2.88 -10.29
C TYR A 69 5.08 -2.00 -9.76
N THR A 70 3.99 -2.63 -9.34
CA THR A 70 2.81 -1.96 -8.80
C THR A 70 2.40 -2.58 -7.47
N ILE A 71 1.97 -1.74 -6.52
CA ILE A 71 1.35 -2.14 -5.27
C ILE A 71 0.02 -1.41 -5.14
N THR A 72 -1.03 -2.13 -4.72
CA THR A 72 -2.41 -1.64 -4.82
C THR A 72 -3.18 -1.82 -3.52
N ALA A 73 -3.93 -0.80 -3.16
CA ALA A 73 -4.92 -0.83 -2.10
C ALA A 73 -6.29 -0.42 -2.65
N TYR A 74 -7.35 -1.14 -2.30
CA TYR A 74 -8.73 -0.82 -2.64
C TYR A 74 -9.46 -0.30 -1.41
N PHE A 75 -10.34 0.68 -1.62
CA PHE A 75 -11.17 1.30 -0.59
C PHE A 75 -12.58 0.69 -0.51
N ILE A 76 -12.89 -0.19 -1.45
CA ILE A 76 -14.10 -1.00 -1.48
C ILE A 76 -13.72 -2.41 -1.92
N GLU A 77 -14.61 -3.36 -1.67
CA GLU A 77 -14.44 -4.74 -2.10
C GLU A 77 -14.18 -4.81 -3.63
N PRO A 78 -13.08 -5.44 -4.08
CA PRO A 78 -12.69 -5.45 -5.50
C PRO A 78 -13.79 -5.94 -6.45
N ALA A 79 -14.62 -6.89 -6.02
CA ALA A 79 -15.73 -7.43 -6.78
C ALA A 79 -16.78 -6.39 -7.22
N LYS A 80 -16.88 -5.26 -6.50
CA LYS A 80 -17.85 -4.19 -6.79
C LYS A 80 -17.33 -3.16 -7.79
N ILE A 81 -16.01 -3.07 -8.00
CA ILE A 81 -15.36 -1.94 -8.72
C ILE A 81 -15.79 -1.89 -10.19
N CYS A 82 -15.72 -3.02 -10.89
CA CYS A 82 -16.03 -3.08 -12.32
C CYS A 82 -17.46 -3.57 -12.64
N THR A 83 -18.24 -3.97 -11.64
CA THR A 83 -19.57 -4.59 -11.82
C THR A 83 -20.71 -3.63 -11.51
N VAL A 84 -20.79 -3.14 -10.28
CA VAL A 84 -21.85 -2.23 -9.81
C VAL A 84 -21.32 -0.80 -9.70
N GLY A 85 -20.16 -0.62 -9.09
CA GLY A 85 -19.60 0.68 -8.71
C GLY A 85 -20.40 1.37 -7.61
N ARG A 86 -20.10 2.64 -7.34
CA ARG A 86 -20.78 3.46 -6.34
C ARG A 86 -21.41 4.70 -6.95
N THR A 87 -22.63 5.00 -6.51
CA THR A 87 -23.34 6.23 -6.86
C THR A 87 -22.78 7.41 -6.07
N LEU A 88 -23.04 8.64 -6.54
CA LEU A 88 -22.66 9.86 -5.82
C LEU A 88 -23.31 9.92 -4.42
N SER A 89 -24.57 9.52 -4.28
CA SER A 89 -25.22 9.44 -2.97
C SER A 89 -24.52 8.46 -2.01
N ARG A 90 -24.02 7.32 -2.50
CA ARG A 90 -23.19 6.43 -1.66
C ARG A 90 -21.87 7.07 -1.28
N LEU A 91 -21.21 7.77 -2.20
CA LEU A 91 -20.00 8.54 -1.90
C LEU A 91 -20.24 9.58 -0.80
N GLU A 92 -21.38 10.27 -0.82
CA GLU A 92 -21.74 11.27 0.19
C GLU A 92 -21.95 10.65 1.58
N HIS A 93 -22.51 9.44 1.65
CA HIS A 93 -22.76 8.74 2.93
C HIS A 93 -21.59 7.91 3.44
N GLU A 94 -20.87 7.22 2.56
CA GLU A 94 -19.79 6.27 2.89
C GLU A 94 -18.40 6.92 2.77
N GLY A 95 -18.29 8.10 2.18
CA GLY A 95 -17.01 8.71 1.86
C GLY A 95 -16.22 7.91 0.81
N THR A 96 -14.89 8.06 0.84
CA THR A 96 -13.99 7.47 -0.17
C THR A 96 -14.00 5.94 -0.19
N GLY A 97 -14.48 5.27 0.86
CA GLY A 97 -14.55 3.81 0.89
C GLY A 97 -15.22 3.24 2.12
N THR A 98 -15.50 1.94 2.07
CA THR A 98 -16.13 1.16 3.15
C THR A 98 -15.19 0.13 3.77
N GLY A 99 -13.96 0.02 3.28
CA GLY A 99 -12.93 -0.87 3.82
C GLY A 99 -11.56 -0.56 3.23
N LEU A 100 -10.56 -1.36 3.60
CA LEU A 100 -9.21 -1.28 3.04
C LEU A 100 -8.72 -2.69 2.71
N PHE A 101 -8.34 -2.91 1.45
CA PHE A 101 -7.93 -4.21 0.93
C PHE A 101 -6.60 -4.06 0.18
N PHE A 102 -5.52 -4.66 0.68
CA PHE A 102 -4.28 -4.76 -0.08
C PHE A 102 -4.38 -5.90 -1.08
N GLN A 103 -4.10 -5.62 -2.35
CA GLN A 103 -4.02 -6.67 -3.36
C GLN A 103 -2.87 -7.64 -3.03
N ASN A 104 -3.14 -8.94 -3.06
CA ASN A 104 -2.19 -9.98 -2.63
C ASN A 104 -2.05 -11.11 -3.65
N GLY A 105 -1.90 -10.73 -4.92
CA GLY A 105 -1.76 -11.62 -6.06
C GLY A 105 -2.21 -10.94 -7.34
N THR A 106 -2.33 -11.70 -8.41
CA THR A 106 -2.76 -11.19 -9.72
C THR A 106 -4.27 -11.10 -9.88
N ASN A 107 -5.05 -11.71 -8.97
CA ASN A 107 -6.51 -11.69 -8.99
C ASN A 107 -7.08 -11.02 -7.73
N PRO A 108 -7.32 -9.70 -7.73
CA PRO A 108 -7.79 -8.99 -6.54
C PRO A 108 -9.18 -9.43 -6.05
N LEU A 109 -9.97 -10.13 -6.89
CA LEU A 109 -11.28 -10.66 -6.53
C LEU A 109 -11.21 -11.85 -5.57
N GLN A 110 -10.07 -12.55 -5.55
CA GLN A 110 -9.83 -13.73 -4.71
C GLN A 110 -8.69 -13.49 -3.72
N ASP A 111 -7.70 -12.68 -4.13
CA ASP A 111 -6.45 -12.49 -3.42
C ASP A 111 -6.33 -11.05 -2.92
N SER A 112 -6.94 -10.79 -1.78
CA SER A 112 -6.81 -9.52 -1.06
C SER A 112 -6.62 -9.75 0.44
N ILE A 113 -5.81 -8.90 1.07
CA ILE A 113 -5.68 -8.83 2.53
C ILE A 113 -6.54 -7.68 3.01
N GLU A 114 -7.60 -8.01 3.73
CA GLU A 114 -8.44 -7.01 4.40
C GLU A 114 -7.74 -6.45 5.65
N VAL A 115 -7.86 -5.14 5.82
CA VAL A 115 -7.50 -4.43 7.04
C VAL A 115 -8.78 -4.16 7.82
N PRO A 116 -8.90 -4.62 9.08
CA PRO A 116 -10.05 -4.29 9.91
C PRO A 116 -10.26 -2.78 10.01
N PHE A 117 -11.51 -2.33 10.12
CA PHE A 117 -11.76 -0.90 10.33
C PHE A 117 -11.53 -0.49 11.80
N TRP A 118 -11.88 -1.38 12.74
CA TRP A 118 -11.75 -1.15 14.18
C TRP A 118 -10.51 -1.84 14.73
N GLU A 119 -9.75 -1.13 15.56
CA GLU A 119 -8.50 -1.64 16.15
C GLU A 119 -8.76 -2.88 17.03
N ASN A 120 -9.92 -2.94 17.68
CA ASN A 120 -10.31 -4.08 18.53
C ASN A 120 -10.51 -5.38 17.74
N ASP A 121 -10.75 -5.31 16.43
CA ASP A 121 -10.93 -6.49 15.58
C ASP A 121 -9.58 -7.06 15.09
N ILE A 122 -8.49 -6.31 15.20
CA ILE A 122 -7.15 -6.73 14.72
C ILE A 122 -6.67 -8.01 15.40
N GLY A 123 -6.98 -8.23 16.68
CA GLY A 123 -6.49 -9.37 17.45
C GLY A 123 -6.92 -10.74 16.92
N ARG A 124 -7.86 -10.78 15.97
CA ARG A 124 -8.34 -12.00 15.28
C ARG A 124 -7.71 -12.19 13.90
N THR A 125 -6.75 -11.35 13.54
CA THR A 125 -6.10 -11.33 12.23
C THR A 125 -4.61 -11.59 12.36
N LYS A 126 -3.89 -11.59 11.22
CA LYS A 126 -2.42 -11.63 11.22
C LYS A 126 -1.77 -10.26 11.36
N TRP A 127 -2.54 -9.18 11.48
CA TRP A 127 -1.97 -7.85 11.70
C TRP A 127 -1.35 -7.78 13.09
N THR A 128 -0.05 -7.56 13.13
CA THR A 128 0.73 -7.47 14.37
C THR A 128 1.00 -6.02 14.71
N ARG A 129 0.86 -5.67 15.98
CA ARG A 129 1.09 -4.30 16.46
C ARG A 129 2.57 -3.97 16.36
N GLY A 130 2.89 -2.93 15.61
CA GLY A 130 4.21 -2.33 15.50
C GLY A 130 4.49 -1.30 16.59
N ALA A 131 5.29 -0.28 16.25
CA ALA A 131 5.56 0.83 17.14
C ALA A 131 4.47 1.92 17.05
N CYS A 132 4.37 2.75 18.09
CA CYS A 132 3.46 3.89 18.14
C CYS A 132 4.25 5.17 17.83
N PHE A 133 3.92 5.83 16.73
CA PHE A 133 4.52 7.11 16.37
C PHE A 133 3.58 8.23 16.84
N LYS A 134 4.04 9.10 17.75
CA LYS A 134 3.18 10.06 18.48
C LYS A 134 2.26 10.90 17.60
N THR A 135 2.65 11.16 16.35
CA THR A 135 1.91 12.02 15.41
C THR A 135 1.20 11.25 14.28
N MET A 136 1.24 9.91 14.29
CA MET A 136 0.64 9.07 13.23
C MET A 136 -0.26 7.95 13.77
N GLY A 137 -0.14 7.62 15.07
CA GLY A 137 -0.90 6.56 15.71
C GLY A 137 -0.16 5.21 15.81
N ASN A 138 -0.95 4.15 16.01
CA ASN A 138 -0.44 2.78 16.14
C ASN A 138 -0.20 2.18 14.76
N HIS A 139 1.04 1.81 14.47
CA HIS A 139 1.35 1.05 13.26
C HIS A 139 1.00 -0.42 13.43
N TYR A 140 0.48 -1.03 12.38
CA TYR A 140 0.26 -2.46 12.29
C TYR A 140 0.85 -3.01 11.00
N TRP A 141 1.55 -4.14 11.12
CA TRP A 141 2.26 -4.81 10.05
C TRP A 141 1.74 -6.23 9.91
N TYR A 142 1.52 -6.68 8.68
CA TYR A 142 0.97 -8.01 8.46
C TYR A 142 2.01 -9.09 8.75
N ASP A 143 1.69 -9.98 9.67
CA ASP A 143 2.46 -11.18 10.02
C ASP A 143 3.93 -10.88 10.39
N ASN A 144 4.17 -9.81 11.16
CA ASN A 144 5.52 -9.36 11.51
C ASN A 144 5.99 -9.95 12.85
N HIS A 145 7.18 -10.55 12.84
CA HIS A 145 7.81 -11.16 14.02
C HIS A 145 9.35 -11.15 13.89
N LEU A 146 10.08 -11.39 14.99
CA LEU A 146 11.55 -11.27 15.05
C LEU A 146 12.30 -12.12 14.01
N ASP A 147 11.82 -13.34 13.80
CA ASP A 147 12.45 -14.32 12.90
C ASP A 147 11.85 -14.28 11.48
N LYS A 148 11.11 -13.23 11.14
CA LYS A 148 10.55 -13.08 9.79
C LYS A 148 11.67 -12.95 8.76
N ASN A 149 11.55 -13.66 7.66
CA ASN A 149 12.41 -13.47 6.51
C ASN A 149 12.12 -12.11 5.87
N CYS A 150 13.11 -11.21 5.81
CA CYS A 150 12.92 -9.87 5.25
C CYS A 150 12.59 -9.90 3.77
N SER A 151 12.96 -10.96 3.05
CA SER A 151 12.51 -11.13 1.67
C SER A 151 11.01 -11.36 1.56
N GLU A 152 10.33 -11.73 2.65
CA GLU A 152 8.87 -11.94 2.78
C GLU A 152 8.18 -10.81 3.56
N PHE A 153 8.91 -9.73 3.85
CA PHE A 153 8.33 -8.57 4.51
C PHE A 153 7.30 -7.93 3.58
N LEU A 154 6.04 -7.90 4.04
CA LEU A 154 4.98 -7.25 3.32
C LEU A 154 5.08 -5.73 3.51
N PRO A 155 5.20 -4.95 2.43
CA PRO A 155 5.44 -3.51 2.51
C PRO A 155 4.22 -2.70 2.96
N GLY A 156 3.02 -3.30 3.09
CA GLY A 156 1.81 -2.59 3.52
C GLY A 156 1.68 -2.50 5.04
N PHE A 157 1.35 -1.30 5.55
CA PHE A 157 1.05 -1.08 6.96
C PHE A 157 -0.26 -0.31 7.15
N ALA A 158 -0.92 -0.55 8.27
CA ALA A 158 -2.13 0.17 8.69
C ALA A 158 -1.82 1.09 9.88
N LEU A 159 -2.53 2.21 9.97
CA LEU A 159 -2.43 3.19 11.04
C LEU A 159 -3.78 3.37 11.73
N TYR A 160 -3.76 3.23 13.05
CA TYR A 160 -4.95 3.43 13.87
C TYR A 160 -4.75 4.59 14.83
N ASN A 161 -5.81 5.39 14.95
CA ASN A 161 -5.91 6.45 15.93
C ASN A 161 -7.29 6.38 16.58
N LYS A 162 -7.34 6.54 17.91
CA LYS A 162 -8.57 6.45 18.72
C LYS A 162 -9.40 5.17 18.42
N GLY A 163 -8.74 4.04 18.13
CA GLY A 163 -9.39 2.77 17.87
C GLY A 163 -9.97 2.58 16.46
N GLN A 164 -9.74 3.52 15.54
CA GLN A 164 -10.21 3.47 14.16
C GLN A 164 -9.05 3.55 13.17
N LEU A 165 -9.19 2.86 12.04
CA LEU A 165 -8.29 2.98 10.90
C LEU A 165 -8.31 4.43 10.37
N SER A 166 -7.22 5.18 10.58
CA SER A 166 -7.10 6.58 10.17
C SER A 166 -6.27 6.75 8.90
N ALA A 167 -5.37 5.82 8.64
CA ALA A 167 -4.48 5.84 7.48
C ALA A 167 -3.90 4.46 7.18
N PHE A 168 -3.17 4.38 6.08
CA PHE A 168 -2.30 3.26 5.76
C PHE A 168 -1.09 3.76 4.99
N GLY A 169 -0.15 2.88 4.68
CA GLY A 169 0.93 3.24 3.80
C GLY A 169 1.70 2.05 3.26
N TRP A 170 2.71 2.39 2.49
CA TRP A 170 3.68 1.45 1.95
C TRP A 170 5.08 1.80 2.46
N SER A 171 5.85 0.78 2.83
CA SER A 171 7.27 0.86 3.16
C SER A 171 8.02 -0.14 2.28
N ILE A 172 8.52 0.37 1.17
CA ILE A 172 9.09 -0.42 0.07
C ILE A 172 10.61 -0.49 0.22
N VAL A 173 11.18 -1.67 -0.03
CA VAL A 173 12.61 -1.96 0.13
C VAL A 173 13.45 -1.36 -1.01
N GLY A 174 13.95 -0.15 -0.82
CA GLY A 174 14.79 0.55 -1.79
C GLY A 174 14.57 2.05 -1.71
N LYS A 175 15.37 2.81 -2.47
CA LYS A 175 15.26 4.26 -2.57
C LYS A 175 14.76 4.65 -3.96
N PHE A 176 13.46 4.96 -4.07
CA PHE A 176 12.80 5.35 -5.31
C PHE A 176 12.53 6.86 -5.38
N ASP A 177 13.54 7.63 -5.80
CA ASP A 177 13.52 9.09 -5.84
C ASP A 177 13.03 9.64 -7.19
N PHE A 178 11.77 9.35 -7.52
CA PHE A 178 11.12 9.81 -8.76
C PHE A 178 9.87 10.66 -8.52
N SER A 179 9.44 10.81 -7.26
CA SER A 179 8.27 11.59 -6.88
C SER A 179 8.49 12.28 -5.54
N PRO A 180 8.06 13.56 -5.37
CA PRO A 180 8.15 14.26 -4.09
C PRO A 180 7.17 13.72 -3.03
N ARG A 181 6.31 12.77 -3.39
CA ARG A 181 5.36 12.12 -2.47
C ARG A 181 5.98 10.96 -1.70
N ILE A 182 7.19 10.54 -2.09
CA ILE A 182 7.90 9.43 -1.48
C ILE A 182 8.84 9.99 -0.42
N GLU A 183 8.71 9.45 0.79
CA GLU A 183 9.53 9.76 1.94
C GLU A 183 10.72 8.78 2.03
N PHE A 184 11.83 9.24 2.58
CA PHE A 184 13.06 8.45 2.75
C PHE A 184 13.49 8.44 4.21
N PRO A 185 12.88 7.58 5.04
CA PRO A 185 13.21 7.53 6.46
C PRO A 185 14.68 7.13 6.67
N PRO A 186 15.39 7.75 7.63
CA PRO A 186 16.71 7.29 8.04
C PRO A 186 16.60 5.91 8.69
N LYS A 187 17.68 5.12 8.64
CA LYS A 187 17.74 3.77 9.23
C LYS A 187 17.25 3.70 10.68
N THR A 188 17.54 4.72 11.47
CA THR A 188 17.12 4.83 12.88
C THR A 188 15.60 4.88 13.06
N ALA A 189 14.86 5.34 12.05
CA ALA A 189 13.40 5.40 12.10
C ALA A 189 12.74 4.02 12.06
N ILE A 190 13.44 2.95 11.66
CA ILE A 190 12.91 1.57 11.67
C ILE A 190 12.33 1.20 13.03
N LEU A 191 12.99 1.60 14.12
CA LEU A 191 12.54 1.35 15.50
C LEU A 191 11.26 2.13 15.86
N SER A 192 10.96 3.19 15.13
CA SER A 192 9.80 4.06 15.38
C SER A 192 8.52 3.56 14.73
N PHE A 193 8.60 2.64 13.76
CA PHE A 193 7.44 2.06 13.09
C PHE A 193 7.31 0.54 13.24
N LEU A 194 8.40 -0.22 13.39
CA LEU A 194 8.37 -1.67 13.60
C LEU A 194 8.62 -2.06 15.06
N ASN A 195 7.81 -2.97 15.58
CA ASN A 195 8.03 -3.68 16.84
C ASN A 195 7.28 -5.03 16.78
N PRO A 196 7.92 -6.19 16.91
CA PRO A 196 9.38 -6.37 16.88
C PRO A 196 9.97 -5.97 15.53
N VAL A 197 11.27 -5.66 15.51
CA VAL A 197 12.02 -5.45 14.26
C VAL A 197 12.62 -6.78 13.82
N PRO A 198 12.33 -7.29 12.61
CA PRO A 198 12.98 -8.51 12.10
C PRO A 198 14.51 -8.36 12.08
N LYS A 199 15.24 -9.41 12.47
CA LYS A 199 16.71 -9.35 12.63
C LYS A 199 17.45 -8.88 11.37
N CYS A 200 16.94 -9.26 10.20
CA CYS A 200 17.51 -8.91 8.90
C CYS A 200 17.20 -7.48 8.43
N MET A 201 16.30 -6.74 9.09
CA MET A 201 15.71 -5.51 8.55
C MET A 201 16.76 -4.40 8.35
N PHE A 202 17.71 -4.28 9.28
CA PHE A 202 18.78 -3.29 9.19
C PHE A 202 19.78 -3.60 8.07
N GLN A 203 20.08 -4.88 7.85
CA GLN A 203 20.94 -5.31 6.74
C GLN A 203 20.23 -5.08 5.41
N GLN A 204 18.94 -5.44 5.33
CA GLN A 204 18.10 -5.20 4.17
C GLN A 204 18.04 -3.72 3.77
N TYR A 205 17.94 -2.82 4.77
CA TYR A 205 18.00 -1.38 4.55
C TYR A 205 19.33 -0.96 3.89
N ASP A 206 20.46 -1.41 4.42
CA ASP A 206 21.78 -1.04 3.90
C ASP A 206 21.98 -1.57 2.47
N ASP A 207 21.65 -2.84 2.24
CA ASP A 207 21.81 -3.52 0.96
C ASP A 207 20.95 -2.88 -0.14
N ALA A 208 19.69 -2.57 0.19
CA ALA A 208 18.77 -1.91 -0.73
C ALA A 208 19.05 -0.41 -0.88
N GLY A 209 19.87 0.19 -0.02
CA GLY A 209 20.18 1.62 0.02
C GLY A 209 19.04 2.48 0.58
N GLY A 210 18.21 1.90 1.45
CA GLY A 210 17.14 2.58 2.19
C GLY A 210 15.75 2.00 1.95
N PHE A 211 14.75 2.67 2.51
CA PHE A 211 13.32 2.43 2.26
C PHE A 211 12.67 3.66 1.65
N SER A 212 11.62 3.42 0.87
CA SER A 212 10.72 4.41 0.33
C SER A 212 9.36 4.24 0.99
N THR A 213 8.92 5.26 1.72
CA THR A 213 7.62 5.25 2.39
C THR A 213 6.64 6.20 1.74
N MET A 214 5.35 5.86 1.78
CA MET A 214 4.28 6.79 1.45
C MET A 214 3.09 6.52 2.35
N HIS A 215 2.63 7.57 3.03
CA HIS A 215 1.44 7.56 3.88
C HIS A 215 0.22 8.05 3.10
N ILE A 216 -0.92 7.39 3.30
CA ILE A 216 -2.20 7.74 2.71
C ILE A 216 -3.20 7.92 3.87
N TYR A 217 -3.54 9.17 4.15
CA TYR A 217 -4.44 9.55 5.23
C TYR A 217 -5.90 9.65 4.75
N PHE A 218 -6.83 9.09 5.52
CA PHE A 218 -8.27 9.17 5.23
C PHE A 218 -8.93 10.42 5.79
N ASN A 219 -8.30 11.07 6.77
CA ASN A 219 -8.80 12.27 7.43
C ASN A 219 -7.64 13.26 7.70
N THR A 220 -7.99 14.47 8.14
CA THR A 220 -7.03 15.54 8.45
C THR A 220 -6.47 15.47 9.86
N ASP A 221 -7.00 14.56 10.70
CA ASP A 221 -6.64 14.40 12.11
C ASP A 221 -6.08 12.99 12.36
N PRO A 222 -4.91 12.67 11.77
CA PRO A 222 -4.36 11.31 11.75
C PRO A 222 -3.95 10.78 13.12
#